data_AF-A0A1I2VHY5-F1
#
_entry.id   AF-A0A1I2VHY5-F1
#
_cell.length_a   1.000
_cell.length_b   1.000
_cell.length_c   1.000
_cell.angle_alpha   90.00
_cell.angle_beta   90.00
_cell.angle_gamma   90.00
#
_symmetry.space_group_name_H-M   'P 1'
#
loop_
_entity.id
_entity.type
_entity.pdbx_description
1 polymer ?
#
loop_
_entity_poly.entity_id
_entity_poly.type
_entity_poly.pdbx_seq_one_letter_code
_entity_poly.pdbx_strand_id
1 'polypeptide(L)' 'MTKDYAEIYVKTKISQINSLKKDLNNNFKDMDLENADVRDKFEELVEEINLKLSKLKDDLETLKFEDV' A
#
# COMPACT_ATOMS: atom_id res chain seq x y z
N MET A 1 21.27 -2.03 14.46
CA MET A 1 20.12 -2.83 13.98
C MET A 1 20.70 -4.06 13.31
N THR A 2 20.31 -5.28 13.71
CA THR A 2 20.82 -6.50 13.07
C THR A 2 20.13 -6.72 11.72
N LYS A 3 20.75 -7.50 10.82
CA LYS A 3 20.16 -7.92 9.54
C LYS A 3 18.78 -8.53 9.72
N ASP A 4 18.64 -9.47 10.65
CA ASP A 4 17.36 -10.13 10.98
C ASP A 4 16.28 -9.11 11.36
N TYR A 5 16.64 -8.11 12.16
CA TYR A 5 15.69 -7.07 12.54
C TYR A 5 15.25 -6.23 11.33
N ALA A 6 16.18 -5.87 10.44
CA ALA A 6 15.88 -5.10 9.24
C ALA A 6 14.98 -5.88 8.27
N GLU A 7 15.24 -7.19 8.09
CA GLU A 7 14.39 -8.08 7.30
C GLU A 7 12.98 -8.23 7.88
N ILE A 8 12.86 -8.44 9.20
CA ILE A 8 11.57 -8.52 9.89
C ILE A 8 10.81 -7.20 9.75
N TYR A 9 11.51 -6.07 9.91
CA TYR A 9 10.92 -4.75 9.75
C TYR A 9 10.36 -4.56 8.34
N VAL A 10 11.12 -4.90 7.30
CA VAL A 10 10.65 -4.77 5.91
C VAL A 10 9.49 -5.71 5.59
N LYS A 11 9.53 -6.97 6.03
CA LYS A 11 8.39 -7.90 5.91
C LYS A 11 7.13 -7.33 6.58
N THR A 12 7.29 -6.71 7.76
CA THR A 12 6.19 -6.07 8.48
C THR A 12 5.63 -4.89 7.67
N LYS A 13 6.49 -4.06 7.08
CA LYS A 13 6.05 -2.93 6.24
C LYS A 13 5.31 -3.37 4.98
N ILE A 14 5.78 -4.42 4.31
CA ILE A 14 5.09 -5.00 3.15
C ILE A 14 3.69 -5.52 3.55
N SER A 15 3.59 -6.20 4.69
CA SER A 15 2.29 -6.65 5.22
C SER A 15 1.34 -5.48 5.50
N GLN A 16 1.85 -4.40 6.14
CA GLN A 16 1.08 -3.18 6.39
C GLN A 16 0.59 -2.52 5.09
N ILE A 17 1.42 -2.47 4.05
CA ILE A 17 1.05 -1.94 2.74
C ILE A 17 -0.10 -2.76 2.13
N ASN A 18 -0.03 -4.08 2.20
CA ASN A 18 -1.10 -4.95 1.67
C ASN A 18 -2.42 -4.73 2.41
N SER A 19 -2.39 -4.61 3.74
CA SER A 19 -3.58 -4.27 4.53
C SER A 19 -4.14 -2.91 4.15
N LEU A 20 -3.29 -1.87 4.04
CA LEU A 20 -3.73 -0.54 3.62
C LEU A 20 -4.38 -0.53 2.24
N LYS A 21 -3.82 -1.25 1.26
CA LYS A 21 -4.44 -1.39 -0.07
C LYS A 21 -5.82 -2.06 0.02
N LYS A 22 -5.94 -3.12 0.83
CA LYS A 22 -7.22 -3.81 1.03
C LYS A 22 -8.25 -2.88 1.67
N ASP A 23 -7.88 -2.19 2.74
CA ASP A 23 -8.76 -1.29 3.48
C ASP A 23 -9.20 -0.11 2.62
N LEU A 24 -8.29 0.48 1.84
CA LEU A 24 -8.60 1.54 0.88
C LEU A 24 -9.68 1.09 -0.13
N ASN A 25 -9.48 -0.09 -0.74
CA ASN A 25 -10.42 -0.62 -1.75
C ASN A 25 -11.77 -1.00 -1.15
N ASN A 26 -11.78 -1.54 0.07
CA ASN A 26 -13.03 -1.86 0.77
C ASN A 26 -13.78 -0.57 1.13
N ASN A 27 -13.09 0.40 1.72
CA ASN A 27 -13.70 1.68 2.07
C ASN A 27 -14.30 2.36 0.85
N PHE A 28 -13.62 2.37 -0.30
CA PHE A 28 -14.17 2.94 -1.53
C PHE A 28 -15.41 2.18 -2.02
N LYS A 29 -15.42 0.85 -1.96
CA LYS A 29 -16.60 0.03 -2.33
C LYS A 29 -17.79 0.25 -1.39
N ASP A 30 -17.53 0.52 -0.13
CA ASP A 30 -18.54 0.77 0.90
C ASP A 30 -19.07 2.22 0.85
N MET A 31 -18.44 3.12 0.08
CA MET A 31 -18.94 4.47 -0.13
C MET A 31 -20.14 4.45 -1.08
N ASP A 32 -21.30 4.85 -0.55
CA ASP A 32 -22.51 5.06 -1.33
C ASP A 32 -22.46 6.43 -2.04
N LEU A 33 -21.77 6.48 -3.18
CA LEU A 33 -21.60 7.68 -3.99
C LEU A 33 -22.61 7.70 -5.15
N GLU A 34 -23.75 8.38 -4.92
CA GLU A 34 -24.80 8.54 -5.95
C GLU A 34 -24.41 9.51 -7.08
N ASN A 35 -23.48 10.44 -6.82
CA ASN A 35 -23.00 11.38 -7.82
C ASN A 35 -21.81 10.77 -8.60
N ALA A 36 -22.01 10.57 -9.91
CA ALA A 36 -21.01 9.97 -10.80
C ALA A 36 -19.69 10.76 -10.85
N ASP A 37 -19.73 12.09 -10.99
CA ASP A 37 -18.52 12.92 -11.04
C ASP A 37 -17.70 12.83 -9.74
N VAL A 38 -18.38 12.70 -8.60
CA VAL A 38 -17.73 12.51 -7.30
C VAL A 38 -17.12 11.10 -7.24
N ARG A 39 -17.87 10.08 -7.64
CA ARG A 39 -17.41 8.69 -7.68
C ARG A 39 -16.16 8.53 -8.54
N ASP A 40 -16.17 9.07 -9.75
CA ASP A 40 -15.05 8.98 -10.69
C ASP A 40 -13.77 9.60 -10.11
N LYS A 41 -13.88 10.77 -9.46
CA LYS A 41 -12.74 11.41 -8.76
C LYS A 41 -12.21 10.58 -7.59
N PHE A 42 -13.09 9.93 -6.84
CA PHE A 42 -12.65 9.03 -5.77
C PHE A 42 -11.99 7.77 -6.34
N GLU A 43 -12.49 7.24 -7.45
CA GLU A 43 -11.89 6.10 -8.15
C GLU A 43 -10.46 6.44 -8.62
N GLU A 44 -10.28 7.57 -9.31
CA GLU A 44 -8.96 8.07 -9.74
C GLU A 44 -7.99 8.21 -8.55
N LEU A 45 -8.46 8.78 -7.44
CA LEU A 45 -7.65 8.96 -6.23
C LEU A 45 -7.25 7.60 -5.61
N VAL A 46 -8.19 6.66 -5.55
CA VAL A 46 -7.95 5.30 -5.03
C VAL A 46 -6.93 4.57 -5.90
N GLU A 47 -7.03 4.68 -7.23
CA GLU A 47 -6.05 4.14 -8.17
C GLU A 47 -4.66 4.75 -7.98
N GLU A 48 -4.56 6.08 -7.85
CA GLU A 48 -3.28 6.76 -7.64
C GLU A 48 -2.60 6.30 -6.34
N ILE A 49 -3.37 6.19 -5.25
CA ILE A 49 -2.85 5.71 -3.97
C ILE A 49 -2.42 4.24 -4.07
N ASN A 50 -3.22 3.39 -4.72
CA ASN A 50 -2.87 1.99 -4.96
C ASN A 50 -1.56 1.85 -5.76
N LEU A 51 -1.34 2.71 -6.76
CA LEU A 51 -0.10 2.72 -7.53
C LEU A 51 1.11 3.11 -6.65
N LYS A 52 0.98 4.18 -5.85
CA LYS A 52 2.02 4.61 -4.91
C LYS A 52 2.36 3.54 -3.88
N LEU A 53 1.35 2.88 -3.32
CA LEU A 53 1.54 1.77 -2.37
C LEU A 53 2.21 0.56 -3.03
N SER A 54 1.87 0.27 -4.29
CA SER A 54 2.52 -0.82 -5.04
C SER A 54 3.99 -0.52 -5.29
N LYS A 55 4.32 0.71 -5.72
CA LYS A 55 5.71 1.13 -5.90
C LYS A 55 6.51 1.05 -4.60
N LEU A 56 5.93 1.52 -3.49
CA LEU A 56 6.59 1.43 -2.18
C LEU A 56 6.85 -0.03 -1.77
N LYS A 57 5.90 -0.93 -2.05
CA LYS A 57 6.08 -2.37 -1.80
C LYS A 57 7.24 -2.91 -2.63
N ASP A 58 7.27 -2.61 -3.93
CA ASP A 58 8.32 -3.08 -4.84
C ASP A 58 9.69 -2.54 -4.41
N ASP A 59 9.79 -1.26 -4.06
CA ASP A 59 11.01 -0.64 -3.55
C ASP A 59 11.53 -1.38 -2.29
N LEU A 60 10.63 -1.71 -1.35
CA LEU A 60 10.97 -2.49 -0.16
C LEU A 60 11.41 -3.92 -0.46
N GLU A 61 10.77 -4.58 -1.44
CA GLU A 61 11.13 -5.95 -1.86
C GLU A 61 12.50 -5.99 -2.55
N THR A 62 12.98 -4.88 -3.10
CA THR A 62 14.32 -4.79 -3.71
C THR A 62 15.45 -4.53 -2.72
N LEU A 63 15.14 -4.19 -1.46
CA LEU A 63 16.15 -3.91 -0.44
C LEU A 63 16.98 -5.16 -0.15
N LYS A 64 18.30 -4.98 -0.09
CA LYS A 64 19.26 -6.01 0.32
C LYS A 64 19.84 -5.64 1.68
N PHE A 65 19.97 -6.63 2.56
CA PHE A 65 20.54 -6.46 3.89
C PHE A 65 21.86 -7.23 3.96
N GLU A 66 22.93 -6.52 4.32
CA GLU A 66 24.26 -7.08 4.50
C GLU A 66 24.50 -7.37 5.99
N ASP A 67 25.27 -8.41 6.26
CA ASP A 67 25.75 -8.71 7.62
C ASP A 67 26.84 -7.70 7.98
N VAL A 68 26.62 -6.90 9.03
CA VAL A 68 27.57 -5.91 9.56
C VAL A 68 28.33 -6.50 10.75
#